data_AF-A0A3D5HZY0-F1
#
_entry.id   AF-A0A3D5HZY0-F1
#
_cell.length_a   1.000
_cell.length_b   1.000
_cell.length_c   1.000
_cell.angle_alpha   90.00
_cell.angle_beta   90.00
_cell.angle_gamma   90.00
#
_symmetry.space_group_name_H-M   'P 1'
#
loop_
_entity.id
_entity.type
_entity.pdbx_description
1 polymer ?
#
loop_
_entity_poly.entity_id
_entity_poly.type
_entity_poly.pdbx_seq_one_letter_code
_entity_poly.pdbx_strand_id
1 'polypeptide(L)'
;LSLPPVDGPLVVETAGGLLVPLRDDYLQIQQIQQWQRPVLLVARSGLGTLNHTLLSLEALQRRQIPVLGLILNGPRHPANHHTLCAMGGTTVLAEVEPQPTLDQQALSRLWSSSGLAERLPKALEARA
;
A
#
# COMPACT_ATOMS: atom_id res chain seq x y z
N LEU A 1 7.99 -16.03 -9.86
CA LEU A 1 8.15 -15.00 -10.92
C LEU A 1 9.37 -14.17 -10.59
N SER A 2 10.24 -13.90 -11.56
CA SER A 2 11.39 -12.99 -11.35
C SER A 2 10.99 -11.56 -11.71
N LEU A 3 11.53 -10.58 -10.99
CA LEU A 3 11.37 -9.17 -11.36
C LEU A 3 12.22 -8.87 -12.61
N PRO A 4 11.72 -8.09 -13.57
CA PRO A 4 12.50 -7.71 -14.75
C PRO A 4 13.65 -6.79 -14.35
N PRO A 5 14.82 -6.90 -15.00
CA PRO A 5 15.86 -5.89 -14.85
C PRO A 5 15.39 -4.58 -15.48
N VAL A 6 15.53 -3.47 -14.75
CA VAL A 6 15.19 -2.13 -15.22
C VAL A 6 16.21 -1.12 -14.68
N ASP A 7 16.50 -0.08 -15.45
CA ASP A 7 17.42 1.00 -15.04
C ASP A 7 16.75 2.11 -14.21
N GLY A 8 15.47 1.91 -13.82
CA GLY A 8 14.65 2.92 -13.15
C GLY A 8 13.63 2.32 -12.17
N PRO A 9 12.70 3.15 -11.67
CA PRO A 9 11.69 2.69 -10.71
C PRO A 9 10.83 1.56 -11.27
N LEU A 10 10.65 0.50 -10.49
CA LEU A 10 9.73 -0.59 -10.78
C LEU A 10 8.57 -0.57 -9.79
N VAL A 11 7.36 -0.38 -10.31
CA VAL A 11 6.11 -0.58 -9.56
C VAL A 11 5.50 -1.90 -9.98
N VAL A 12 5.22 -2.77 -9.01
CA VAL A 12 4.54 -4.05 -9.24
C VAL A 12 3.19 -3.99 -8.58
N GLU A 13 2.13 -3.90 -9.37
CA GLU A 13 0.76 -4.05 -8.89
C GLU A 13 0.39 -5.53 -8.83
N THR A 14 -0.17 -5.94 -7.70
CA THR A 14 -0.62 -7.31 -7.48
C THR A 14 -2.12 -7.44 -7.75
N ALA A 15 -2.62 -8.65 -7.99
CA ALA A 15 -4.04 -8.86 -8.27
C ALA A 15 -4.84 -9.01 -6.96
N GLY A 16 -5.63 -8.01 -6.58
CA GLY A 16 -6.48 -8.06 -5.39
C GLY A 16 -5.69 -8.07 -4.07
N GLY A 17 -6.12 -8.91 -3.12
CA GLY A 17 -5.55 -8.97 -1.77
C GLY A 17 -4.33 -9.90 -1.63
N LEU A 18 -3.65 -9.84 -0.48
CA LEU A 18 -2.42 -10.59 -0.23
C LEU A 18 -2.58 -12.11 -0.36
N LEU A 19 -3.72 -12.66 0.05
CA LEU A 19 -3.99 -14.10 0.04
C LEU A 19 -4.72 -14.57 -1.21
N VAL A 20 -4.72 -13.78 -2.29
CA VAL A 20 -5.25 -14.22 -3.59
C VAL A 20 -4.40 -15.39 -4.11
N PRO A 21 -5.00 -16.53 -4.48
CA PRO A 21 -4.28 -17.63 -5.11
C PRO A 21 -3.79 -17.23 -6.51
N LEU A 22 -2.48 -17.41 -6.76
CA LEU A 22 -1.92 -17.34 -8.11
C LEU A 22 -1.98 -18.71 -8.81
N ARG A 23 -1.95 -19.77 -8.00
CA ARG A 23 -2.20 -21.18 -8.35
C ARG A 23 -2.84 -21.86 -7.16
N ASP A 24 -3.35 -23.07 -7.34
CA ASP A 24 -4.00 -23.85 -6.28
C ASP A 24 -3.12 -24.07 -5.04
N ASP A 25 -1.80 -24.09 -5.21
CA ASP A 25 -0.80 -24.34 -4.17
C ASP A 25 0.03 -23.10 -3.78
N TYR A 26 -0.30 -21.92 -4.34
CA TYR A 26 0.58 -20.77 -4.26
C TYR A 26 -0.19 -19.44 -4.18
N LEU A 27 -0.07 -18.80 -3.03
CA LEU A 27 -0.67 -17.50 -2.73
C LEU A 27 0.24 -16.35 -3.16
N GLN A 28 -0.39 -15.25 -3.55
CA GLN A 28 0.29 -14.01 -3.91
C GLN A 28 1.28 -13.50 -2.85
N ILE A 29 0.93 -13.60 -1.56
CA ILE A 29 1.84 -13.21 -0.47
C ILE A 29 3.14 -14.02 -0.44
N GLN A 30 3.13 -15.27 -0.93
CA GLN A 30 4.35 -16.07 -1.06
C GLN A 30 5.23 -15.55 -2.19
N GLN A 31 4.64 -15.03 -3.27
CA GLN A 31 5.38 -14.37 -4.34
C GLN A 31 6.00 -13.05 -3.87
N ILE A 32 5.23 -12.24 -3.13
CA ILE A 32 5.72 -11.00 -2.52
C ILE A 32 6.86 -11.31 -1.54
N GLN A 33 6.71 -12.36 -0.73
CA GLN A 33 7.76 -12.84 0.17
C GLN A 33 9.01 -13.26 -0.59
N GLN A 34 8.90 -13.91 -1.75
CA GLN A 34 10.07 -14.26 -2.55
C GLN A 34 10.82 -13.02 -3.07
N TRP A 35 10.10 -11.96 -3.42
CA TRP A 35 10.71 -10.73 -3.92
C TRP A 35 11.41 -9.91 -2.83
N GLN A 36 10.98 -10.02 -1.57
CA GLN A 36 11.50 -9.24 -0.42
C GLN A 36 11.60 -7.74 -0.72
N ARG A 37 10.62 -7.19 -1.46
CA ARG A 37 10.53 -5.77 -1.76
C ARG A 37 9.51 -5.09 -0.83
N PRO A 38 9.73 -3.81 -0.46
CA PRO A 38 8.77 -3.06 0.34
C PRO A 38 7.37 -3.03 -0.29
N VAL A 39 6.35 -3.31 0.52
CA VAL A 39 4.94 -3.27 0.12
C VAL A 39 4.32 -1.93 0.51
N LEU A 40 3.72 -1.26 -0.46
CA LEU A 40 2.79 -0.16 -0.23
C LEU A 40 1.37 -0.73 -0.18
N LEU A 41 0.76 -0.76 1.01
CA LEU A 41 -0.56 -1.34 1.18
C LEU A 41 -1.64 -0.28 0.97
N VAL A 42 -2.50 -0.47 -0.02
CA VAL A 42 -3.63 0.42 -0.31
C VAL A 42 -4.89 -0.14 0.35
N ALA A 43 -5.46 0.61 1.29
CA ALA A 43 -6.68 0.24 1.99
C ALA A 43 -7.83 1.14 1.56
N ARG A 44 -8.98 0.56 1.21
CA ARG A 44 -10.20 1.35 0.97
C ARG A 44 -10.65 2.04 2.26
N SER A 45 -11.18 3.25 2.17
CA SER A 45 -11.84 3.89 3.32
C SER A 45 -13.31 3.50 3.39
N GLY A 46 -13.75 2.97 4.53
CA GLY A 46 -15.13 2.54 4.76
C GLY A 46 -15.25 1.47 5.84
N LEU A 47 -16.48 0.99 6.09
CA LEU A 47 -16.73 -0.04 7.10
C LEU A 47 -15.92 -1.32 6.82
N GLY A 48 -15.28 -1.83 7.86
CA GLY A 48 -14.40 -3.01 7.81
C GLY A 48 -12.95 -2.72 7.44
N THR A 49 -12.58 -1.48 7.10
CA THR A 49 -11.20 -1.15 6.70
C THR A 49 -10.17 -1.43 7.79
N LEU A 50 -10.48 -1.12 9.05
CA LEU A 50 -9.58 -1.37 10.18
C LEU A 50 -9.23 -2.85 10.27
N ASN A 51 -10.24 -3.73 10.29
CA ASN A 51 -10.04 -5.17 10.36
C ASN A 51 -9.23 -5.70 9.17
N HIS A 52 -9.64 -5.39 7.94
CA HIS A 52 -8.95 -5.92 6.75
C HIS A 52 -7.50 -5.42 6.66
N THR A 53 -7.25 -4.16 6.99
CA THR A 53 -5.92 -3.57 6.92
C THR A 53 -5.02 -4.15 8.00
N LEU A 54 -5.49 -4.26 9.25
CA LEU A 54 -4.71 -4.84 10.34
C LEU A 54 -4.40 -6.33 10.09
N LEU A 55 -5.37 -7.12 9.61
CA LEU A 55 -5.12 -8.52 9.22
C LEU A 55 -4.09 -8.63 8.08
N SER A 56 -4.14 -7.70 7.13
CA SER A 56 -3.16 -7.65 6.03
C SER A 56 -1.76 -7.29 6.54
N LEU A 57 -1.64 -6.30 7.42
CA LEU A 57 -0.38 -5.93 8.06
C LEU A 57 0.19 -7.07 8.89
N GLU A 58 -0.63 -7.75 9.68
CA GLU A 58 -0.21 -8.92 10.45
C GLU A 58 0.29 -10.06 9.54
N ALA A 59 -0.38 -10.31 8.41
CA ALA A 59 0.06 -11.33 7.45
C ALA A 59 1.42 -11.00 6.80
N LEU A 60 1.68 -9.72 6.52
CA LEU A 60 2.96 -9.22 6.02
C LEU A 60 4.06 -9.35 7.09
N GLN A 61 3.78 -8.88 8.31
CA GLN A 61 4.71 -8.92 9.43
C GLN A 61 5.12 -10.34 9.80
N ARG A 62 4.16 -11.28 9.89
CA ARG A 62 4.45 -12.70 10.16
C ARG A 62 5.36 -13.35 9.13
N ARG A 63 5.41 -12.82 7.91
CA ARG A 63 6.27 -13.28 6.81
C ARG A 63 7.53 -12.43 6.64
N GLN A 64 7.77 -11.49 7.57
CA GLN A 64 8.88 -10.55 7.54
C GLN A 64 8.94 -9.74 6.24
N ILE A 65 7.79 -9.47 5.62
CA ILE A 65 7.72 -8.66 4.41
C ILE A 65 7.75 -7.19 4.83
N PRO A 66 8.70 -6.38 4.31
CA PRO A 66 8.79 -4.98 4.66
C PRO A 66 7.56 -4.21 4.17
N VAL A 67 6.98 -3.39 5.05
CA VAL A 67 5.87 -2.49 4.72
C VAL A 67 6.41 -1.08 4.58
N LEU A 68 6.27 -0.50 3.40
CA LEU A 68 6.66 0.88 3.10
C LEU A 68 5.74 1.88 3.80
N GLY A 69 4.44 1.59 3.79
CA GLY A 69 3.40 2.42 4.40
C GLY A 69 2.01 2.06 3.90
N LEU A 70 1.04 2.87 4.31
CA LEU A 70 -0.37 2.75 3.90
C LEU A 70 -0.78 3.92 3.00
N ILE A 71 -1.70 3.64 2.07
CA ILE A 71 -2.54 4.66 1.43
C ILE A 71 -3.99 4.36 1.81
N LEU A 72 -4.71 5.34 2.35
CA LEU A 72 -6.16 5.24 2.53
C LEU A 72 -6.85 5.82 1.30
N ASN A 73 -7.61 5.01 0.57
CA ASN A 73 -8.27 5.40 -0.66
C ASN A 73 -9.79 5.40 -0.48
N GLY A 74 -10.41 6.58 -0.49
CA GLY A 74 -11.84 6.80 -0.28
C GLY A 74 -12.12 7.99 0.63
N PRO A 75 -13.40 8.19 1.03
CA PRO A 75 -13.78 9.32 1.88
C PRO A 75 -12.97 9.37 3.17
N ARG A 76 -12.49 10.55 3.56
CA ARG A 76 -11.70 10.70 4.79
C ARG A 76 -12.51 10.27 6.01
N HIS A 77 -11.84 9.55 6.91
CA HIS A 77 -12.39 9.17 8.19
C HIS A 77 -11.29 9.29 9.25
N PRO A 78 -11.29 10.36 10.07
CA PRO A 78 -10.16 10.68 10.96
C PRO A 78 -9.71 9.52 11.87
N ALA A 79 -10.66 8.70 12.33
CA ALA A 79 -10.34 7.55 13.18
C ALA A 79 -9.54 6.47 12.43
N ASN A 80 -9.72 6.30 11.11
CA ASN A 80 -9.02 5.26 10.35
C ASN A 80 -7.51 5.52 10.34
N HIS A 81 -7.10 6.75 10.04
CA HIS A 81 -5.70 7.14 10.07
C HIS A 81 -5.10 6.88 11.46
N HIS A 82 -5.69 7.48 12.49
CA HIS A 82 -5.15 7.42 13.85
C HIS A 82 -5.02 5.98 14.35
N THR A 83 -6.07 5.18 14.19
CA THR A 83 -6.09 3.79 14.64
C THR A 83 -5.10 2.91 13.86
N LEU A 84 -5.00 3.06 12.54
CA LEU A 84 -4.08 2.26 11.73
C LEU A 84 -2.61 2.60 12.00
N CYS A 85 -2.29 3.87 12.25
CA CYS A 85 -0.96 4.25 12.70
C CYS A 85 -0.63 3.65 14.08
N ALA A 86 -1.56 3.76 15.04
CA ALA A 86 -1.34 3.30 16.41
C ALA A 86 -1.28 1.76 16.52
N MET A 87 -2.17 1.04 15.85
CA MET A 87 -2.29 -0.41 15.97
C MET A 87 -1.50 -1.17 14.92
N GLY A 88 -1.32 -0.60 13.73
CA GLY A 88 -0.66 -1.26 12.60
C GLY A 88 0.87 -1.11 12.59
N GLY A 89 1.44 -0.27 13.46
CA GLY A 89 2.89 -0.06 13.54
C GLY A 89 3.50 0.48 12.24
N THR A 90 2.71 1.20 11.44
CA THR A 90 3.09 1.70 10.12
C THR A 90 2.55 3.11 9.89
N THR A 91 3.14 3.84 8.96
CA THR A 91 2.73 5.21 8.63
C THR A 91 1.68 5.22 7.51
N VAL A 92 0.65 6.06 7.65
CA VAL A 92 -0.21 6.44 6.53
C VAL A 92 0.51 7.53 5.71
N LEU A 93 0.94 7.18 4.50
CA LEU A 93 1.68 8.08 3.62
C LEU A 93 0.74 9.11 2.97
N ALA A 94 -0.46 8.69 2.59
CA ALA A 94 -1.45 9.56 1.96
C ALA A 94 -2.89 9.08 2.22
N GLU A 95 -3.81 10.04 2.19
CA GLU A 95 -5.25 9.82 2.13
C GLU A 95 -5.75 10.42 0.81
N VAL A 96 -6.28 9.56 -0.06
CA VAL A 96 -6.74 9.92 -1.41
C VAL A 96 -8.27 9.88 -1.42
N GLU A 97 -8.89 11.05 -1.58
CA GLU A 97 -10.34 11.17 -1.65
C GLU A 97 -10.87 10.88 -3.06
N PRO A 98 -12.15 10.42 -3.18
CA PRO A 98 -12.76 10.16 -4.48
C PRO A 98 -12.71 11.40 -5.38
N GLN A 99 -12.27 11.21 -6.63
CA GLN A 99 -12.27 12.26 -7.63
C GLN A 99 -13.49 12.12 -8.55
N PRO A 100 -14.16 13.23 -8.92
CA PRO A 100 -15.28 13.18 -9.86
C PRO A 100 -14.84 12.78 -11.27
N THR A 101 -13.60 13.12 -11.64
CA THR A 101 -12.97 12.72 -12.90
C THR A 101 -11.58 12.15 -12.62
N LEU A 102 -11.20 11.13 -13.39
CA LEU A 102 -9.86 10.57 -13.37
C LEU A 102 -9.12 10.98 -14.65
N ASP A 103 -8.59 12.20 -14.64
CA ASP A 103 -7.80 12.77 -15.72
C ASP A 103 -6.41 13.18 -15.23
N GLN A 104 -5.54 13.57 -16.16
CA GLN A 104 -4.17 13.99 -15.85
C GLN A 104 -4.15 15.14 -14.84
N GLN A 105 -5.05 16.11 -14.95
CA GLN A 105 -5.08 17.28 -14.09
C GLN A 105 -5.50 16.91 -12.67
N ALA A 106 -6.49 16.02 -12.52
CA ALA A 106 -6.92 15.47 -11.25
C ALA A 106 -5.79 14.69 -10.56
N LEU A 107 -5.08 13.84 -11.31
CA LEU A 107 -3.93 13.09 -10.78
C LEU A 107 -2.78 14.02 -10.38
N SER A 108 -2.45 15.03 -11.18
CA SER A 108 -1.43 16.02 -10.82
C SER A 108 -1.80 16.82 -9.57
N ARG A 109 -3.08 17.21 -9.41
CA ARG A 109 -3.55 17.85 -8.18
C ARG A 109 -3.43 16.92 -6.96
N LEU A 110 -3.87 15.66 -7.09
CA LEU A 110 -3.78 14.66 -6.04
C LEU A 110 -2.33 14.38 -5.62
N TRP A 111 -1.42 14.24 -6.58
CA TRP A 111 0.00 14.03 -6.30
C TRP A 111 0.58 15.15 -5.44
N SER A 112 0.25 16.40 -5.77
CA SER A 112 0.71 17.58 -5.05
C SER A 112 0.02 17.78 -3.70
N SER A 113 -1.29 17.53 -3.58
CA SER A 113 -2.06 17.84 -2.37
C SER A 113 -2.09 16.72 -1.32
N SER A 114 -1.82 15.47 -1.71
CA SER A 114 -1.88 14.31 -0.81
C SER A 114 -0.67 14.20 0.14
N GLY A 115 0.40 14.95 -0.12
CA GLY A 115 1.69 14.81 0.57
C GLY A 115 2.50 13.59 0.12
N LEU A 116 1.98 12.78 -0.82
CA LEU A 116 2.66 11.58 -1.32
C LEU A 116 3.96 11.91 -2.03
N ALA A 117 4.00 13.01 -2.79
CA ALA A 117 5.19 13.48 -3.51
C ALA A 117 6.41 13.70 -2.59
N GLU A 118 6.17 14.13 -1.35
CA GLU A 118 7.23 14.37 -0.37
C GLU A 118 7.54 13.11 0.45
N ARG A 119 6.52 12.36 0.84
CA ARG A 119 6.65 11.25 1.80
C ARG A 119 7.13 9.96 1.15
N LEU A 120 6.73 9.69 -0.09
CA LEU A 120 7.06 8.43 -0.77
C LEU A 120 8.57 8.29 -1.03
N PRO A 121 9.29 9.30 -1.57
CA PRO A 121 10.74 9.20 -1.73
C PRO A 121 11.47 8.96 -0.40
N LYS A 122 11.12 9.71 0.65
CA LYS A 122 11.68 9.55 2.00
C LYS A 122 11.46 8.14 2.57
N ALA A 123 10.26 7.58 2.36
CA ALA A 123 9.94 6.23 2.80
C ALA A 123 10.75 5.16 2.05
N LEU A 124 11.00 5.37 0.75
CA LEU A 124 11.83 4.48 -0.07
C LEU A 124 13.30 4.53 0.35
N GLU A 125 13.84 5.73 0.58
CA GLU A 125 15.23 5.93 1.04
C GLU A 125 15.48 5.30 2.42
N ALA A 126 14.55 5.43 3.35
CA ALA A 126 14.67 4.85 4.70
C ALA A 126 14.68 3.30 4.71
N ARG A 127 14.36 2.65 3.58
CA ARG A 127 14.27 1.20 3.44
C ARG A 127 15.06 0.63 2.26
N ALA A 128 15.94 1.44 1.64
CA ALA A 128 16.95 1.02 0.69
C ALA A 128 18.19 0.50 1.41
#